data_AF-X1PK95-F1
#
_entry.id   AF-X1PK95-F1
#
_cell.length_a   1.000
_cell.length_b   1.000
_cell.length_c   1.000
_cell.angle_alpha   90.00
_cell.angle_beta   90.00
_cell.angle_gamma   90.00
#
_symmetry.space_group_name_H-M   'P 1'
#
loop_
_entity.id
_entity.type
_entity.pdbx_description
1 polymer ?
#
loop_
_entity_poly.entity_id
_entity_poly.type
_entity_poly.pdbx_seq_one_letter_code
_entity_poly.pdbx_strand_id
1 'polypeptide(L)'
;GPDFYQDKQLNLLDEEERYRINAFDWNAEFPEVFAPSPAGRGQGEGSGFDVVIGNPPYVRQEELGAAKAYYQSHYKTFRSTADLYVNFIEKELSLIKKTGLFGMIVSNKWLRAAYGQPLREFLADGVSVLQIVDLSGLPVFANATVRTIILICSPRPNQTDTIHYLAPVPLEDFRTIHSGGRLQELVDQQAIDLPVSGLSPYGWSLSGYDTQQLVERMQQVSDPLREHIQGKSFFGV
;
A
#
# COMPACT_ATOMS: atom_id res chain seq x y z
N GLY A 1 14.55 3.51 -10.80
CA GLY A 1 15.91 3.81 -10.30
C GLY A 1 16.87 3.68 -11.47
N PRO A 2 18.14 3.29 -11.24
CA PRO A 2 19.10 3.10 -12.34
C PRO A 2 18.70 1.97 -13.31
N ASP A 3 17.81 1.08 -12.89
CA ASP A 3 17.12 0.09 -13.73
C ASP A 3 16.36 0.70 -14.92
N PHE A 4 15.96 1.97 -14.82
CA PHE A 4 15.39 2.73 -15.95
C PHE A 4 16.29 2.71 -17.21
N TYR A 5 17.60 2.62 -17.02
CA TYR A 5 18.57 2.60 -18.10
C TYR A 5 18.81 1.20 -18.69
N GLN A 6 18.36 0.12 -18.02
CA GLN A 6 18.64 -1.26 -18.45
C GLN A 6 17.81 -1.68 -19.66
N ASP A 7 16.55 -1.23 -19.71
CA ASP A 7 15.62 -1.54 -20.82
C ASP A 7 15.68 -0.51 -21.96
N LYS A 8 16.47 0.55 -21.80
CA LYS A 8 16.70 1.53 -22.85
C LYS A 8 17.95 1.15 -23.63
N GLN A 9 17.90 1.26 -24.96
CA GLN A 9 19.13 1.30 -25.75
C GLN A 9 19.91 2.55 -25.32
N LEU A 10 20.89 2.38 -24.43
CA LEU A 10 21.74 3.43 -23.89
C LEU A 10 22.36 4.31 -24.97
N ASN A 11 22.54 3.76 -26.17
CA ASN A 11 23.06 4.43 -27.35
C ASN A 11 22.11 5.49 -27.95
N LEU A 12 20.85 5.56 -27.49
CA LEU A 12 19.83 6.52 -27.93
C LEU A 12 19.59 7.67 -26.94
N LEU A 13 20.19 7.63 -25.74
CA LEU A 13 20.09 8.70 -24.75
C LEU A 13 21.38 9.52 -24.78
N ASP A 14 21.29 10.80 -25.11
CA ASP A 14 22.45 11.69 -24.99
C ASP A 14 22.81 11.99 -23.52
N GLU A 15 24.00 12.55 -23.29
CA GLU A 15 24.49 12.85 -21.95
C GLU A 15 23.62 13.88 -21.22
N GLU A 16 23.00 14.81 -21.96
CA GLU A 16 22.11 15.83 -21.41
C GLU A 16 20.80 15.20 -20.90
N GLU A 17 20.23 14.27 -21.65
CA GLU A 17 19.03 13.52 -21.25
C GLU A 17 19.32 12.62 -20.05
N ARG A 18 20.48 11.96 -20.01
CA ARG A 18 20.91 11.21 -18.82
C ARG A 18 21.05 12.09 -17.58
N TYR A 19 21.67 13.27 -17.71
CA TYR A 19 21.82 14.23 -16.62
C TYR A 19 20.47 14.82 -16.18
N ARG A 20 19.53 15.05 -17.10
CA ARG A 20 18.17 15.50 -16.77
C ARG A 20 17.37 14.44 -16.01
N ILE A 21 17.50 13.17 -16.40
CA ILE A 21 16.78 12.07 -15.73
C ILE A 21 17.36 11.80 -14.35
N ASN A 22 18.70 11.82 -14.22
CA ASN A 22 19.46 11.60 -12.98
C ASN A 22 18.80 10.58 -12.03
N ALA A 23 18.65 9.34 -12.51
CA ALA A 23 17.88 8.35 -11.77
C ALA A 23 18.53 8.03 -10.41
N PHE A 24 17.76 8.19 -9.34
CA PHE A 24 18.23 7.94 -7.99
C PHE A 24 18.56 6.46 -7.77
N ASP A 25 19.77 6.18 -7.26
CA ASP A 25 20.23 4.83 -6.90
C ASP A 25 20.35 4.69 -5.38
N TRP A 26 19.38 4.00 -4.79
CA TRP A 26 19.34 3.74 -3.36
C TRP A 26 20.59 3.04 -2.81
N ASN A 27 21.24 2.16 -3.57
CA ASN A 27 22.43 1.44 -3.09
C ASN A 27 23.66 2.35 -3.09
N ALA A 28 23.78 3.21 -4.10
CA ALA A 28 24.90 4.14 -4.22
C ALA A 28 24.79 5.28 -3.19
N GLU A 29 23.57 5.76 -2.95
CA GLU A 29 23.29 6.88 -2.04
C GLU A 29 23.27 6.46 -0.57
N PHE A 30 22.90 5.20 -0.28
CA PHE A 30 22.85 4.66 1.09
C PHE A 30 23.60 3.33 1.23
N PRO A 31 24.91 3.29 0.95
CA PRO A 31 25.68 2.06 1.05
C PRO A 31 25.65 1.47 2.46
N GLU A 32 25.60 2.27 3.51
CA GLU A 32 25.49 1.81 4.90
C GLU A 32 24.16 1.14 5.25
N VAL A 33 23.13 1.33 4.43
CA VAL A 33 21.79 0.72 4.57
C VAL A 33 21.70 -0.59 3.79
N PHE A 34 22.37 -0.68 2.65
CA PHE A 34 22.22 -1.78 1.69
C PHE A 34 23.46 -2.68 1.54
N ALA A 35 24.65 -2.29 2.00
CA ALA A 35 25.88 -3.06 1.83
C ALA A 35 26.03 -4.20 2.87
N PRO A 36 26.62 -5.36 2.50
CA PRO A 36 26.93 -6.45 3.44
C PRO A 36 27.71 -5.95 4.66
N SER A 37 27.19 -6.16 5.88
CA SER A 37 27.90 -5.77 7.12
C SER A 37 28.24 -7.00 7.95
N PRO A 38 29.51 -7.18 8.37
CA PRO A 38 29.93 -8.23 9.31
C PRO A 38 29.27 -8.11 10.70
N ALA A 39 28.68 -6.95 11.01
CA ALA A 39 28.01 -6.64 12.28
C ALA A 39 26.47 -6.57 12.15
N GLY A 40 25.88 -7.18 11.10
CA GLY A 40 24.43 -7.35 10.99
C GLY A 40 23.64 -6.19 10.35
N ARG A 41 24.32 -5.25 9.69
CA ARG A 41 23.70 -4.12 8.97
C ARG A 41 23.77 -4.15 7.43
N GLY A 42 23.94 -5.32 6.82
CA GLY A 42 23.48 -5.48 5.44
C GLY A 42 23.89 -6.78 4.77
N GLN A 43 23.53 -6.89 3.49
CA GLN A 43 23.27 -8.12 2.71
C GLN A 43 23.37 -9.43 3.49
N GLY A 44 22.24 -9.66 4.13
CA GLY A 44 21.77 -10.74 4.98
C GLY A 44 20.35 -10.32 5.39
N GLU A 45 19.72 -10.96 6.35
CA GLU A 45 18.35 -10.61 6.79
C GLU A 45 18.17 -9.16 7.32
N GLY A 46 19.22 -8.33 7.33
CA GLY A 46 19.26 -6.93 7.81
C GLY A 46 19.61 -5.85 6.78
N SER A 47 19.52 -6.10 5.46
CA SER A 47 19.68 -5.07 4.42
C SER A 47 18.39 -4.29 4.19
N GLY A 48 18.46 -2.96 4.04
CA GLY A 48 17.31 -2.07 3.83
C GLY A 48 17.08 -1.10 4.98
N PHE A 49 16.04 -0.27 4.89
CA PHE A 49 15.68 0.69 5.95
C PHE A 49 14.99 0.00 7.13
N ASP A 50 15.21 0.52 8.34
CA ASP A 50 14.47 0.08 9.54
C ASP A 50 13.01 0.56 9.51
N VAL A 51 12.78 1.75 8.96
CA VAL A 51 11.45 2.35 8.83
C VAL A 51 11.34 3.06 7.49
N VAL A 52 10.22 2.88 6.79
CA VAL A 52 9.86 3.64 5.59
C VAL A 52 8.50 4.28 5.81
N ILE A 53 8.45 5.62 5.73
CA ILE A 53 7.20 6.39 5.87
C ILE A 53 6.99 7.31 4.68
N GLY A 54 5.73 7.60 4.35
CA GLY A 54 5.45 8.51 3.25
C GLY A 54 3.98 8.77 2.95
N ASN A 55 3.80 9.63 1.95
CA ASN A 55 2.52 10.00 1.38
C ASN A 55 2.71 10.00 -0.15
N PRO A 56 2.57 8.83 -0.81
CA PRO A 56 2.90 8.67 -2.22
C PRO A 56 1.98 9.49 -3.13
N PRO A 57 2.36 9.70 -4.40
CA PRO A 57 1.56 10.49 -5.34
C PRO A 57 0.22 9.84 -5.67
N TYR A 58 -0.84 10.66 -5.70
CA TYR A 58 -2.22 10.26 -6.05
C TYR A 58 -2.52 10.56 -7.52
N VAL A 59 -1.81 9.88 -8.42
CA VAL A 59 -1.94 10.05 -9.88
C VAL A 59 -2.55 8.79 -10.47
N ARG A 60 -3.53 8.91 -11.37
CA ARG A 60 -4.09 7.74 -12.05
C ARG A 60 -3.07 7.20 -13.05
N GLN A 61 -2.90 5.89 -13.13
CA GLN A 61 -1.98 5.26 -14.09
C GLN A 61 -2.29 5.60 -15.56
N GLU A 62 -3.53 6.00 -15.85
CA GLU A 62 -3.98 6.46 -17.17
C GLU A 62 -3.30 7.78 -17.60
N GLU A 63 -2.87 8.60 -16.65
CA GLU A 63 -2.24 9.90 -16.88
C GLU A 63 -0.73 9.78 -17.17
N LEU A 64 -0.14 8.58 -17.03
CA LEU A 64 1.31 8.37 -17.13
C LEU A 64 1.83 8.25 -18.58
N GLY A 65 0.94 8.18 -19.57
CA GLY A 65 1.31 8.10 -20.99
C GLY A 65 2.32 6.98 -21.27
N ALA A 66 3.44 7.33 -21.90
CA ALA A 66 4.50 6.39 -22.28
C ALA A 66 5.20 5.70 -21.10
N ALA A 67 5.23 6.33 -19.91
CA ALA A 67 5.87 5.75 -18.72
C ALA A 67 5.14 4.50 -18.20
N LYS A 68 3.88 4.28 -18.62
CA LYS A 68 3.07 3.13 -18.22
C LYS A 68 3.73 1.79 -18.55
N ALA A 69 4.43 1.69 -19.69
CA ALA A 69 5.09 0.46 -20.11
C ALA A 69 6.18 0.03 -19.10
N TYR A 70 6.93 0.99 -18.55
CA TYR A 70 7.93 0.73 -17.51
C TYR A 70 7.27 0.16 -16.26
N TYR A 71 6.18 0.78 -15.77
CA TYR A 71 5.52 0.28 -14.57
C TYR A 71 4.93 -1.12 -14.77
N GLN A 72 4.40 -1.40 -15.97
CA GLN A 72 3.86 -2.71 -16.31
C GLN A 72 4.93 -3.82 -16.30
N SER A 73 6.16 -3.54 -16.73
CA SER A 73 7.23 -4.55 -16.74
C SER A 73 7.94 -4.71 -15.39
N HIS A 74 7.90 -3.69 -14.52
CA HIS A 74 8.70 -3.66 -13.29
C HIS A 74 7.92 -3.95 -11.99
N TYR A 75 6.58 -3.85 -11.99
CA TYR A 75 5.78 -3.98 -10.76
C TYR A 75 4.72 -5.07 -10.89
N LYS A 76 4.74 -6.03 -9.97
CA LYS A 76 3.75 -7.11 -9.90
C LYS A 76 2.36 -6.59 -9.59
N THR A 77 2.30 -5.51 -8.82
CA THR A 77 1.06 -4.85 -8.37
C THR A 77 0.43 -3.96 -9.45
N PHE A 78 1.11 -3.76 -10.58
CA PHE A 78 0.65 -2.88 -11.66
C PHE A 78 -0.74 -3.29 -12.17
N ARG A 79 -1.65 -2.30 -12.24
CA ARG A 79 -2.87 -2.36 -13.05
C ARG A 79 -3.07 -1.04 -13.75
N SER A 80 -3.53 -1.11 -15.01
CA SER A 80 -3.71 0.07 -15.88
C SER A 80 -4.69 1.11 -15.33
N THR A 81 -5.60 0.70 -14.45
CA THR A 81 -6.64 1.52 -13.80
C THR A 81 -6.33 1.84 -12.33
N ALA A 82 -5.18 1.39 -11.82
CA ALA A 82 -4.76 1.69 -10.46
C ALA A 82 -4.30 3.15 -10.32
N ASP A 83 -4.25 3.61 -9.07
CA ASP A 83 -3.49 4.81 -8.72
C ASP A 83 -1.99 4.46 -8.62
N LEU A 84 -1.11 5.42 -8.92
CA LEU A 84 0.34 5.25 -8.93
C LEU A 84 0.90 4.83 -7.57
N TYR A 85 0.27 5.22 -6.45
CA TYR A 85 0.71 4.81 -5.12
C TYR A 85 0.79 3.28 -4.95
N VAL A 86 0.05 2.50 -5.74
CA VAL A 86 0.10 1.03 -5.69
C VAL A 86 1.51 0.52 -6.01
N ASN A 87 2.16 1.07 -7.04
CA ASN A 87 3.52 0.70 -7.38
C ASN A 87 4.53 1.23 -6.34
N PHE A 88 4.25 2.38 -5.72
CA PHE A 88 5.08 2.94 -4.66
C PHE A 88 5.10 2.04 -3.43
N ILE A 89 3.95 1.49 -3.02
CA ILE A 89 3.86 0.54 -1.91
C ILE A 89 4.78 -0.67 -2.17
N GLU A 90 4.71 -1.28 -3.37
CA GLU A 90 5.60 -2.38 -3.75
C GLU A 90 7.07 -1.94 -3.73
N LYS A 91 7.39 -0.78 -4.31
CA LYS A 91 8.77 -0.27 -4.33
C LYS A 91 9.33 -0.05 -2.93
N GLU A 92 8.59 0.61 -2.07
CA GLU A 92 9.03 1.01 -0.74
C GLU A 92 9.15 -0.19 0.20
N LEU A 93 8.26 -1.19 0.07
CA LEU A 93 8.41 -2.48 0.73
C LEU A 93 9.63 -3.27 0.23
N SER A 94 10.12 -3.03 -1.00
CA SER A 94 11.39 -3.62 -1.46
C SER A 94 12.63 -2.99 -0.81
N LEU A 95 12.51 -1.77 -0.26
CA LEU A 95 13.62 -1.01 0.31
C LEU A 95 13.78 -1.24 1.83
N ILE A 96 12.83 -1.94 2.46
CA ILE A 96 12.77 -2.11 3.91
C ILE A 96 13.37 -3.45 4.37
N LYS A 97 13.94 -3.48 5.57
CA LYS A 97 14.40 -4.72 6.20
C LYS A 97 13.24 -5.66 6.46
N LYS A 98 13.53 -6.96 6.55
CA LYS A 98 12.55 -7.99 6.97
C LYS A 98 11.88 -7.67 8.31
N THR A 99 12.58 -6.98 9.21
CA THR A 99 12.09 -6.62 10.54
C THR A 99 11.63 -5.16 10.65
N GLY A 100 11.64 -4.42 9.54
CA GLY A 100 11.33 -2.99 9.54
C GLY A 100 9.83 -2.71 9.57
N LEU A 101 9.51 -1.42 9.76
CA LEU A 101 8.14 -0.90 9.74
C LEU A 101 7.88 0.01 8.54
N PHE A 102 6.83 -0.31 7.81
CA PHE A 102 6.34 0.47 6.69
C PHE A 102 5.09 1.23 7.12
N GLY A 103 4.98 2.52 6.78
CA GLY A 103 3.84 3.36 7.12
C GLY A 103 3.50 4.36 6.00
N MET A 104 2.35 4.19 5.34
CA MET A 104 1.95 5.09 4.26
C MET A 104 0.54 5.62 4.44
N ILE A 105 0.34 6.90 4.12
CA ILE A 105 -0.99 7.49 3.94
C ILE A 105 -1.39 7.27 2.48
N VAL A 106 -2.44 6.48 2.23
CA VAL A 106 -2.91 6.15 0.87
C VAL A 106 -4.43 6.19 0.79
N SER A 107 -4.97 6.19 -0.43
CA SER A 107 -6.41 6.06 -0.66
C SER A 107 -6.92 4.71 -0.16
N ASN A 108 -8.16 4.65 0.35
CA ASN A 108 -8.78 3.41 0.81
C ASN A 108 -9.36 2.53 -0.33
N LYS A 109 -9.39 3.04 -1.57
CA LYS A 109 -10.06 2.39 -2.71
C LYS A 109 -9.53 0.98 -2.99
N TRP A 110 -8.21 0.80 -2.92
CA TRP A 110 -7.56 -0.48 -3.24
C TRP A 110 -7.95 -1.61 -2.26
N LEU A 111 -8.54 -1.30 -1.11
CA LEU A 111 -9.05 -2.30 -0.18
C LEU A 111 -10.14 -3.17 -0.80
N ARG A 112 -10.96 -2.61 -1.71
CA ARG A 112 -12.13 -3.29 -2.30
C ARG A 112 -12.15 -3.29 -3.82
N ALA A 113 -11.50 -2.32 -4.46
CA ALA A 113 -11.50 -2.22 -5.92
C ALA A 113 -10.80 -3.43 -6.57
N ALA A 114 -11.30 -3.83 -7.74
CA ALA A 114 -10.73 -4.95 -8.51
C ALA A 114 -9.26 -4.71 -8.89
N TYR A 115 -8.88 -3.45 -9.23
CA TYR A 115 -7.50 -3.11 -9.54
C TYR A 115 -6.54 -3.34 -8.35
N GLY A 116 -7.06 -3.37 -7.11
CA GLY A 116 -6.27 -3.55 -5.90
C GLY A 116 -5.98 -5.02 -5.57
N GLN A 117 -6.58 -5.98 -6.28
CA GLN A 117 -6.34 -7.41 -6.05
C GLN A 117 -4.85 -7.79 -6.05
N PRO A 118 -4.02 -7.33 -7.01
CA PRO A 118 -2.61 -7.70 -7.05
C PRO A 118 -1.81 -7.14 -5.89
N LEU A 119 -2.20 -5.96 -5.40
CA LEU A 119 -1.60 -5.39 -4.20
C LEU A 119 -1.99 -6.20 -2.96
N ARG A 120 -3.26 -6.62 -2.85
CA ARG A 120 -3.70 -7.49 -1.74
C ARG A 120 -2.99 -8.86 -1.77
N GLU A 121 -2.81 -9.44 -2.95
CA GLU A 121 -2.03 -10.67 -3.14
C GLU A 121 -0.56 -10.47 -2.78
N PHE A 122 0.06 -9.38 -3.25
CA PHE A 122 1.43 -9.03 -2.92
C PHE A 122 1.64 -8.86 -1.41
N LEU A 123 0.70 -8.20 -0.72
CA LEU A 123 0.77 -8.06 0.73
C LEU A 123 0.58 -9.41 1.44
N ALA A 124 -0.33 -10.26 0.96
CA ALA A 124 -0.52 -11.60 1.53
C ALA A 124 0.72 -12.51 1.37
N ASP A 125 1.55 -12.28 0.35
CA ASP A 125 2.74 -13.07 0.00
C ASP A 125 4.01 -12.69 0.81
N GLY A 126 3.85 -12.41 2.11
CA GLY A 126 4.98 -12.16 3.01
C GLY A 126 5.04 -10.76 3.62
N VAL A 127 3.92 -10.03 3.64
CA VAL A 127 3.80 -8.76 4.39
C VAL A 127 2.69 -8.89 5.43
N SER A 128 3.04 -8.58 6.67
CA SER A 128 2.07 -8.49 7.76
C SER A 128 1.51 -7.09 7.82
N VAL A 129 0.21 -6.99 7.61
CA VAL A 129 -0.55 -5.79 7.95
C VAL A 129 -0.69 -5.76 9.46
N LEU A 130 -0.21 -4.70 10.09
CA LEU A 130 -0.22 -4.57 11.54
C LEU A 130 -1.38 -3.68 11.99
N GLN A 131 -1.55 -2.55 11.29
CA GLN A 131 -2.56 -1.57 11.65
C GLN A 131 -3.10 -0.83 10.43
N ILE A 132 -4.41 -0.58 10.45
CA ILE A 132 -5.08 0.32 9.51
C ILE A 132 -5.82 1.38 10.33
N VAL A 133 -5.53 2.65 10.06
CA VAL A 133 -6.30 3.77 10.60
C VAL A 133 -7.12 4.37 9.47
N ASP A 134 -8.44 4.32 9.59
CA ASP A 134 -9.34 4.88 8.60
C ASP A 134 -9.59 6.38 8.87
N LEU A 135 -9.12 7.23 7.95
CA LEU A 135 -9.33 8.67 7.97
C LEU A 135 -10.39 9.09 6.94
N SER A 136 -11.17 8.14 6.44
CA SER A 136 -12.22 8.40 5.46
C SER A 136 -13.25 9.39 5.99
N GLY A 137 -13.57 10.39 5.18
CA GLY A 137 -14.55 11.42 5.54
C GLY A 137 -13.96 12.60 6.29
N LEU A 138 -12.67 12.57 6.62
CA LEU A 138 -11.95 13.69 7.19
C LEU A 138 -11.26 14.54 6.13
N PRO A 139 -11.16 15.87 6.33
CA PRO A 139 -10.44 16.77 5.44
C PRO A 139 -8.92 16.69 5.70
N VAL A 140 -8.33 15.50 5.54
CA VAL A 140 -6.88 15.28 5.74
C VAL A 140 -6.05 16.15 4.79
N PHE A 141 -6.57 16.40 3.59
CA PHE A 141 -5.97 17.28 2.60
C PHE A 141 -6.95 18.41 2.25
N ALA A 142 -6.50 19.66 2.38
CA ALA A 142 -7.36 20.84 2.26
C ALA A 142 -8.15 20.93 0.93
N ASN A 143 -7.61 20.37 -0.15
CA ASN A 143 -8.19 20.46 -1.51
C ASN A 143 -8.49 19.09 -2.14
N ALA A 144 -8.60 18.01 -1.37
CA ALA A 144 -8.85 16.68 -1.91
C ALA A 144 -9.96 15.94 -1.15
N THR A 145 -10.88 15.33 -1.88
CA THR A 145 -11.96 14.47 -1.33
C THR A 145 -11.53 13.00 -1.21
N VAL A 146 -10.22 12.74 -1.26
CA VAL A 146 -9.68 11.38 -1.23
C VAL A 146 -9.89 10.79 0.16
N ARG A 147 -10.64 9.69 0.22
CA ARG A 147 -10.78 8.87 1.42
C ARG A 147 -9.46 8.15 1.66
N THR A 148 -8.80 8.42 2.77
CA THR A 148 -7.48 7.90 3.07
C THR A 148 -7.45 7.00 4.28
N ILE A 149 -6.46 6.12 4.27
CA ILE A 149 -6.06 5.30 5.40
C ILE A 149 -4.58 5.53 5.69
N ILE A 150 -4.17 5.32 6.93
CA ILE A 150 -2.77 5.01 7.26
C ILE A 150 -2.65 3.49 7.28
N LEU A 151 -1.79 2.96 6.42
CA LEU A 151 -1.44 1.54 6.37
C LEU A 151 -0.10 1.34 7.07
N ILE A 152 -0.06 0.52 8.12
CA ILE A 152 1.16 0.12 8.81
C ILE A 152 1.39 -1.38 8.60
N CYS A 153 2.56 -1.73 8.07
CA CYS A 153 2.93 -3.09 7.73
C CYS A 153 4.37 -3.43 8.17
N SER A 154 4.71 -4.73 8.15
CA SER A 154 6.08 -5.23 8.27
C SER A 154 6.28 -6.44 7.36
N PRO A 155 7.43 -6.62 6.67
CA PRO A 155 7.71 -7.83 5.90
C PRO A 155 7.98 -9.08 6.77
N ARG A 156 7.97 -8.94 8.09
CA ARG A 156 8.05 -10.08 9.02
C ARG A 156 6.68 -10.78 9.05
N PRO A 157 6.61 -12.13 9.10
CA PRO A 157 5.35 -12.84 9.35
C PRO A 157 4.64 -12.37 10.62
N ASN A 158 3.32 -12.28 10.57
CA ASN A 158 2.54 -11.78 11.69
C ASN A 158 2.62 -12.83 12.80
N GLN A 159 2.93 -12.40 14.01
CA GLN A 159 2.93 -13.30 15.16
C GLN A 159 1.52 -13.51 15.72
N THR A 160 0.57 -12.71 15.24
CA THR A 160 -0.84 -12.73 15.63
C THR A 160 -1.72 -12.99 14.42
N ASP A 161 -2.87 -13.61 14.63
CA ASP A 161 -3.88 -13.80 13.57
C ASP A 161 -4.81 -12.59 13.45
N THR A 162 -4.40 -11.43 13.98
CA THR A 162 -5.19 -10.20 14.01
C THR A 162 -4.44 -8.99 13.46
N ILE A 163 -5.20 -7.97 13.10
CA ILE A 163 -4.73 -6.62 12.80
C ILE A 163 -5.45 -5.62 13.68
N HIS A 164 -4.80 -4.51 14.02
CA HIS A 164 -5.46 -3.40 14.69
C HIS A 164 -6.15 -2.50 13.66
N TYR A 165 -7.43 -2.22 13.87
CA TYR A 165 -8.20 -1.37 12.98
C TYR A 165 -8.89 -0.26 13.77
N LEU A 166 -8.56 0.99 13.45
CA LEU A 166 -9.32 2.15 13.89
C LEU A 166 -10.31 2.52 12.79
N ALA A 167 -11.61 2.36 13.10
CA ALA A 167 -12.71 2.75 12.24
C ALA A 167 -12.65 4.26 11.90
N PRO A 168 -13.41 4.73 10.87
CA PRO A 168 -13.39 6.11 10.44
C PRO A 168 -13.43 7.10 11.61
N VAL A 169 -12.32 7.83 11.79
CA VAL A 169 -12.15 8.72 12.92
C VAL A 169 -13.23 9.82 12.89
N PRO A 170 -13.98 10.03 13.98
CA PRO A 170 -14.98 11.10 14.07
C PRO A 170 -14.35 12.50 13.88
N LEU A 171 -15.13 13.45 13.33
CA LEU A 171 -14.63 14.81 13.08
C LEU A 171 -14.14 15.52 14.34
N GLU A 172 -14.79 15.29 15.49
CA GLU A 172 -14.38 15.91 16.76
C GLU A 172 -13.06 15.35 17.29
N ASP A 173 -12.84 14.04 17.16
CA ASP A 173 -11.56 13.41 17.49
C ASP A 173 -10.45 13.91 16.55
N PHE A 174 -10.75 14.07 15.26
CA PHE A 174 -9.83 14.67 14.29
C PHE A 174 -9.45 16.11 14.66
N ARG A 175 -10.41 16.93 15.12
CA ARG A 175 -10.11 18.30 15.59
C ARG A 175 -9.19 18.30 16.80
N THR A 176 -9.37 17.34 17.71
CA THR A 176 -8.50 17.15 18.88
C THR A 176 -7.08 16.77 18.45
N ILE A 177 -6.94 15.85 17.50
CA ILE A 177 -5.63 15.50 16.93
C ILE A 177 -5.00 16.72 16.25
N HIS A 178 -5.77 17.46 15.45
CA HIS A 178 -5.29 18.66 14.75
C HIS A 178 -4.85 19.77 15.70
N SER A 179 -5.44 19.89 16.89
CA SER A 179 -5.07 20.88 17.92
C SER A 179 -3.93 20.42 18.84
N GLY A 180 -3.28 19.29 18.54
CA GLY A 180 -2.10 18.79 19.25
C GLY A 180 -2.29 17.46 20.00
N GLY A 181 -3.48 16.86 19.93
CA GLY A 181 -3.73 15.50 20.43
C GLY A 181 -2.96 14.44 19.64
N ARG A 182 -2.70 13.28 20.25
CA ARG A 182 -1.96 12.20 19.61
C ARG A 182 -2.91 11.19 18.99
N LEU A 183 -2.74 10.92 17.70
CA LEU A 183 -3.50 9.85 17.01
C LEU A 183 -3.31 8.49 17.70
N GLN A 184 -2.13 8.21 18.25
CA GLN A 184 -1.87 6.95 18.96
C GLN A 184 -2.80 6.76 20.16
N GLU A 185 -3.13 7.82 20.90
CA GLU A 185 -4.05 7.72 22.05
C GLU A 185 -5.45 7.29 21.60
N LEU A 186 -5.89 7.73 20.44
CA LEU A 186 -7.17 7.33 19.85
C LEU A 186 -7.14 5.87 19.41
N VAL A 187 -6.04 5.44 18.78
CA VAL A 187 -5.82 4.04 18.39
C VAL A 187 -5.87 3.14 19.63
N ASP A 188 -5.14 3.49 20.68
CA ASP A 188 -5.06 2.70 21.92
C ASP A 188 -6.44 2.57 22.62
N GLN A 189 -7.32 3.54 22.44
CA GLN A 189 -8.65 3.58 23.09
C GLN A 189 -9.76 2.95 22.26
N GLN A 190 -9.71 3.08 20.93
CA GLN A 190 -10.86 2.80 20.06
C GLN A 190 -10.58 1.77 18.96
N ALA A 191 -9.32 1.39 18.72
CA ALA A 191 -9.04 0.36 17.72
C ALA A 191 -9.60 -1.00 18.17
N ILE A 192 -10.05 -1.77 17.18
CA ILE A 192 -10.51 -3.14 17.38
C ILE A 192 -9.56 -4.12 16.68
N ASP A 193 -9.51 -5.35 17.19
CA ASP A 193 -8.79 -6.43 16.54
C ASP A 193 -9.69 -7.08 15.48
N LEU A 194 -9.20 -7.13 14.24
CA LEU A 194 -9.84 -7.83 13.14
C LEU A 194 -9.01 -9.05 12.75
N PRO A 195 -9.65 -10.17 12.36
CA PRO A 195 -8.91 -11.35 11.95
C PRO A 195 -8.20 -11.12 10.62
N VAL A 196 -6.96 -11.60 10.49
CA VAL A 196 -6.19 -11.54 9.24
C VAL A 196 -6.90 -12.27 8.09
N SER A 197 -7.77 -13.25 8.40
CA SER A 197 -8.62 -13.91 7.40
C SER A 197 -9.56 -12.96 6.65
N GLY A 198 -9.88 -11.79 7.22
CA GLY A 198 -10.64 -10.73 6.56
C GLY A 198 -9.86 -10.00 5.46
N LEU A 199 -8.55 -10.21 5.35
CA LEU A 199 -7.65 -9.56 4.38
C LEU A 199 -7.48 -10.36 3.08
N SER A 200 -8.61 -10.72 2.45
CA SER A 200 -8.59 -11.58 1.27
C SER A 200 -8.07 -10.87 -0.02
N PRO A 201 -7.54 -11.62 -0.99
CA PRO A 201 -7.24 -11.10 -2.33
C PRO A 201 -8.42 -10.44 -3.04
N TYR A 202 -9.66 -10.86 -2.75
CA TYR A 202 -10.86 -10.38 -3.43
C TYR A 202 -11.45 -9.09 -2.82
N GLY A 203 -10.98 -8.72 -1.63
CA GLY A 203 -11.39 -7.51 -0.94
C GLY A 203 -11.21 -7.64 0.56
N TRP A 204 -10.90 -6.53 1.21
CA TRP A 204 -10.75 -6.46 2.65
C TRP A 204 -12.05 -5.98 3.29
N SER A 205 -12.56 -6.77 4.22
CA SER A 205 -13.71 -6.41 5.05
C SER A 205 -13.23 -5.88 6.39
N LEU A 206 -13.12 -4.56 6.50
CA LEU A 206 -12.71 -3.89 7.74
C LEU A 206 -13.90 -3.65 8.68
N SER A 207 -14.68 -4.71 8.91
CA SER A 207 -15.87 -4.69 9.76
C SER A 207 -15.67 -5.61 10.95
N GLY A 208 -16.20 -5.24 12.12
CA GLY A 208 -16.14 -6.08 13.31
C GLY A 208 -16.68 -7.50 13.08
N TYR A 209 -16.24 -8.44 13.94
CA TYR A 209 -16.49 -9.89 13.81
C TYR A 209 -17.96 -10.25 13.53
N ASP A 210 -18.90 -9.58 14.20
CA ASP A 210 -20.34 -9.82 14.03
C ASP A 210 -20.85 -9.43 12.63
N THR A 211 -20.33 -8.32 12.09
CA THR A 211 -20.69 -7.88 10.73
C THR A 211 -20.08 -8.81 9.69
N GLN A 212 -18.87 -9.30 9.93
CA GLN A 212 -18.21 -10.25 9.04
C GLN A 212 -18.97 -11.58 9.00
N GLN A 213 -19.37 -12.14 10.15
CA GLN A 213 -20.19 -13.36 10.19
C GLN A 213 -21.54 -13.18 9.49
N LEU A 214 -22.16 -12.01 9.63
CA LEU A 214 -23.40 -11.70 8.92
C LEU A 214 -23.17 -11.69 7.40
N VAL A 215 -22.12 -11.04 6.92
CA VAL A 215 -21.76 -11.01 5.50
C VAL A 215 -21.42 -12.41 4.97
N GLU A 216 -20.66 -13.22 5.71
CA GLU A 216 -20.33 -14.60 5.34
C GLU A 216 -21.58 -15.48 5.27
N ARG A 217 -22.49 -15.37 6.25
CA ARG A 217 -23.79 -16.07 6.20
C ARG A 217 -24.62 -15.62 5.01
N MET A 218 -24.66 -14.32 4.72
CA MET A 218 -25.34 -13.80 3.53
C MET A 218 -24.74 -14.39 2.25
N GLN A 219 -23.42 -14.44 2.13
CA GLN A 219 -22.73 -15.02 0.96
C GLN A 219 -22.99 -16.52 0.79
N GLN A 220 -23.17 -17.28 1.87
CA GLN A 220 -23.50 -18.71 1.81
C GLN A 220 -24.93 -18.99 1.32
N VAL A 221 -25.86 -18.05 1.50
CA VAL A 221 -27.28 -18.21 1.14
C VAL A 221 -27.71 -17.36 -0.04
N SER A 222 -26.81 -16.55 -0.60
CA SER A 222 -27.07 -15.69 -1.76
C SER A 222 -26.21 -16.11 -2.95
N ASP A 223 -26.77 -16.08 -4.16
CA ASP A 223 -25.95 -16.17 -5.36
C ASP A 223 -25.34 -14.78 -5.66
N PRO A 224 -24.02 -14.60 -5.53
CA PRO A 224 -23.42 -13.30 -5.73
C PRO A 224 -23.48 -12.90 -7.21
N LEU A 225 -23.77 -11.62 -7.47
CA LEU A 225 -23.88 -11.07 -8.83
C LEU A 225 -22.66 -11.38 -9.70
N ARG A 226 -21.48 -11.51 -9.09
CA ARG A 226 -20.22 -11.93 -9.76
C ARG A 226 -20.34 -13.24 -10.54
N GLU A 227 -21.14 -14.19 -10.05
CA GLU A 227 -21.35 -15.50 -10.70
C GLU A 227 -22.24 -15.36 -11.94
N HIS A 228 -23.14 -14.39 -11.93
CA HIS A 228 -24.02 -14.08 -13.06
C HIS A 228 -23.30 -13.29 -14.16
N ILE A 229 -22.29 -12.50 -13.80
CA ILE A 229 -21.50 -11.70 -14.73
C ILE A 229 -20.12 -12.32 -15.07
N GLN A 230 -19.84 -13.54 -14.61
CA GLN A 230 -18.54 -14.22 -14.78
C GLN A 230 -17.34 -13.35 -14.37
N GLY A 231 -17.49 -12.54 -13.32
CA GLY A 231 -16.46 -11.60 -12.85
C GLY A 231 -16.20 -10.39 -13.78
N LYS A 232 -16.97 -10.21 -14.85
CA LYS A 232 -16.83 -9.09 -15.80
C LYS A 232 -17.75 -7.95 -15.40
N SER A 233 -17.17 -6.78 -15.11
CA SER A 233 -17.94 -5.53 -14.99
C SER A 233 -18.12 -4.94 -16.38
N PHE A 234 -19.36 -4.91 -16.88
CA PHE A 234 -19.70 -4.28 -18.16
C PHE A 234 -19.97 -2.80 -17.91
N PHE A 235 -19.27 -1.91 -18.63
CA PHE A 235 -19.60 -0.49 -18.65
C PHE A 235 -20.90 -0.29 -19.43
N GLY A 236 -21.81 0.52 -18.89
CA GLY A 236 -23.01 0.94 -19.61
C GLY A 236 -22.63 1.69 -20.88
N VAL A 237 -23.40 1.42 -21.95
CA VAL A 237 -23.33 2.13 -23.25
C VAL A 237 -23.68 3.59 -23.08
#